data_AF-A0A250KVK6-F1
#
_entry.id   AF-A0A250KVK6-F1
#
_cell.length_a   1.000
_cell.length_b   1.000
_cell.length_c   1.000
_cell.angle_alpha   90.00
_cell.angle_beta   90.00
_cell.angle_gamma   90.00
#
_symmetry.space_group_name_H-M   'P 1'
#
loop_
_entity.id
_entity.type
_entity.pdbx_description
1 polymer ?
#
loop_
_entity_poly.entity_id
_entity_poly.type
_entity_poly.pdbx_seq_one_letter_code
_entity_poly.pdbx_strand_id
1 'polypeptide(L)'
;MTEFLRRPTHRYDDPLALVWIACAERVGFRIERTPHAYASTDGRGTILIGTDDILDPDDSLAQMILHELCHALVEGETGERRVDWGLGGSGGRNPWREHACLRLQAYLADGVGLRDFFAPTTDFRVSFWESLSADPFTAPPKDGGRRERSCVAARRAAWQASQRRWAPHLGEALTATAAIAALVPRTKSNSPARSGTGIEATAMPSLWGTVAEPPPQHPAGHASIAAYHAGRGCADCAWAFGERRGLRCRHAPGVRLPNDAPACVRFEPADELDCLSCGACCREAYDSVEISRREPVIKRHPALVVVDGTRSKLLRHGTRCAALSGGGTPTETYACAIYPDRPKTCREFTLGSGNCLDARRRVGLSL
;
A
#
# COMPACT_ATOMS: atom_id res chain seq x y z
N MET A 1 -49.71 -37.31 -12.02
CA MET A 1 -48.24 -37.23 -11.87
C MET A 1 -47.98 -36.50 -10.58
N THR A 2 -47.61 -37.23 -9.54
CA THR A 2 -47.23 -36.65 -8.24
C THR A 2 -46.01 -35.77 -8.47
N GLU A 3 -46.19 -34.48 -8.23
CA GLU A 3 -45.15 -33.46 -8.18
C GLU A 3 -44.03 -33.92 -7.25
N PHE A 4 -42.96 -34.48 -7.82
CA PHE A 4 -41.66 -34.46 -7.16
C PHE A 4 -41.15 -33.01 -7.21
N LEU A 5 -41.76 -32.14 -6.41
CA LEU A 5 -41.28 -30.79 -6.17
C LEU A 5 -40.00 -30.90 -5.33
N ARG A 6 -38.86 -31.03 -6.01
CA ARG A 6 -37.55 -30.86 -5.38
C ARG A 6 -37.53 -29.49 -4.69
N ARG A 7 -37.29 -29.48 -3.38
CA ARG A 7 -37.06 -28.25 -2.60
C ARG A 7 -35.55 -28.08 -2.40
N PRO A 8 -34.91 -27.04 -2.96
CA PRO A 8 -33.51 -26.75 -2.67
C PRO A 8 -33.30 -26.56 -1.17
N THR A 9 -32.30 -27.25 -0.60
CA THR A 9 -31.92 -27.11 0.82
C THR A 9 -30.63 -26.32 1.00
N HIS A 10 -29.91 -26.06 -0.10
CA HIS A 10 -28.64 -25.35 -0.12
C HIS A 10 -28.62 -24.40 -1.30
N ARG A 11 -27.94 -23.27 -1.12
CA ARG A 11 -27.60 -22.30 -2.16
C ARG A 11 -26.17 -22.55 -2.62
N TYR A 12 -25.88 -22.32 -3.89
CA TYR A 12 -24.51 -22.23 -4.38
C TYR A 12 -24.00 -20.81 -4.12
N ASP A 13 -22.82 -20.72 -3.51
CA ASP A 13 -22.10 -19.49 -3.31
C ASP A 13 -20.77 -19.56 -4.05
N ASP A 14 -20.37 -18.45 -4.68
CA ASP A 14 -19.07 -18.35 -5.35
C ASP A 14 -17.93 -18.56 -4.32
N PRO A 15 -17.06 -19.58 -4.48
CA PRO A 15 -15.96 -19.82 -3.57
C PRO A 15 -15.05 -18.60 -3.39
N LEU A 16 -14.84 -17.80 -4.44
CA LEU A 16 -14.00 -16.61 -4.35
C LEU A 16 -14.68 -15.52 -3.50
N ALA A 17 -15.99 -15.33 -3.66
CA ALA A 17 -16.78 -14.46 -2.81
C ALA A 17 -16.69 -14.86 -1.32
N LEU A 18 -16.81 -16.16 -1.01
CA LEU A 18 -16.69 -16.65 0.37
C LEU A 18 -15.32 -16.35 1.01
N VAL A 19 -14.23 -16.50 0.23
CA VAL A 19 -12.87 -16.18 0.68
C VAL A 19 -12.77 -14.71 1.11
N TRP A 20 -13.27 -13.79 0.29
CA TRP A 20 -13.13 -12.36 0.52
C TRP A 20 -14.12 -11.82 1.56
N ILE A 21 -15.34 -12.37 1.65
CA ILE A 21 -16.26 -12.08 2.76
C ILE A 21 -15.61 -12.47 4.09
N ALA A 22 -15.06 -13.69 4.19
CA ALA A 22 -14.39 -14.15 5.39
C ALA A 22 -13.15 -13.29 5.74
N CYS A 23 -12.42 -12.81 4.74
CA CYS A 23 -11.32 -11.86 4.94
C CYS A 23 -11.81 -10.55 5.57
N ALA A 24 -12.84 -9.94 4.99
CA ALA A 24 -13.42 -8.70 5.50
C ALA A 24 -13.94 -8.86 6.94
N GLU A 25 -14.66 -9.94 7.23
CA GLU A 25 -15.18 -10.25 8.57
C GLU A 25 -14.08 -10.41 9.62
N ARG A 26 -12.99 -11.11 9.28
CA ARG A 26 -11.86 -11.30 10.21
C ARG A 26 -11.08 -10.00 10.46
N VAL A 27 -11.04 -9.10 9.49
CA VAL A 27 -10.50 -7.74 9.65
C VAL A 27 -11.41 -6.87 10.52
N GLY A 28 -12.71 -7.16 10.53
CA GLY A 28 -13.72 -6.47 11.35
C GLY A 28 -14.81 -5.73 10.56
N PHE A 29 -15.03 -6.08 9.29
CA PHE A 29 -16.08 -5.51 8.44
C PHE A 29 -17.14 -6.55 8.09
N ARG A 30 -18.41 -6.13 8.06
CA ARG A 30 -19.51 -6.93 7.53
C ARG A 30 -19.76 -6.56 6.07
N ILE A 31 -19.92 -7.56 5.21
CA ILE A 31 -20.31 -7.35 3.81
C ILE A 31 -21.82 -7.51 3.67
N GLU A 32 -22.47 -6.55 3.03
CA GLU A 32 -23.90 -6.59 2.73
C GLU A 32 -24.14 -6.28 1.24
N ARG A 33 -24.92 -7.12 0.55
CA ARG A 33 -25.22 -6.92 -0.87
C ARG A 33 -26.45 -6.01 -1.03
N THR A 34 -26.39 -5.04 -1.93
CA THR A 34 -27.45 -4.05 -2.14
C THR A 34 -27.66 -3.70 -3.61
N PRO A 35 -28.90 -3.47 -4.09
CA PRO A 35 -29.14 -2.98 -5.45
C PRO A 35 -29.04 -1.44 -5.55
N HIS A 36 -28.69 -0.75 -4.46
CA HIS A 36 -28.79 0.72 -4.37
C HIS A 36 -27.45 1.46 -4.42
N ALA A 37 -26.33 0.74 -4.39
CA ALA A 37 -25.00 1.32 -4.44
C ALA A 37 -24.04 0.33 -5.09
N TYR A 38 -23.09 0.85 -5.88
CA TYR A 38 -22.06 0.03 -6.51
C TYR A 38 -21.04 -0.47 -5.48
N ALA A 39 -20.47 0.45 -4.70
CA ALA A 39 -19.73 0.19 -3.46
C ALA A 39 -19.92 1.38 -2.50
N SER A 40 -20.04 1.11 -1.21
CA SER A 40 -20.23 2.13 -0.17
C SER A 40 -19.87 1.56 1.21
N THR A 41 -19.64 2.44 2.19
CA THR A 41 -19.56 2.05 3.60
C THR A 41 -20.45 2.95 4.44
N ASP A 42 -21.08 2.37 5.46
CA ASP A 42 -21.90 3.12 6.41
C ASP A 42 -21.07 3.88 7.47
N GLY A 43 -19.75 3.68 7.49
CA GLY A 43 -18.85 4.22 8.51
C GLY A 43 -19.05 3.62 9.91
N ARG A 44 -19.78 2.50 10.01
CA ARG A 44 -20.15 1.80 11.24
C ARG A 44 -19.79 0.31 11.18
N GLY A 45 -18.93 -0.07 10.23
CA GLY A 45 -18.42 -1.43 10.07
C GLY A 45 -19.14 -2.27 9.02
N THR A 46 -20.06 -1.69 8.24
CA THR A 46 -20.67 -2.38 7.09
C THR A 46 -20.13 -1.81 5.78
N ILE A 47 -19.67 -2.70 4.90
CA ILE A 47 -19.37 -2.40 3.50
C ILE A 47 -20.55 -2.93 2.68
N LEU A 48 -21.16 -2.03 1.92
CA LEU A 48 -22.28 -2.27 1.02
C LEU A 48 -21.72 -2.47 -0.39
N ILE A 49 -22.00 -3.60 -1.02
CA ILE A 49 -21.53 -3.91 -2.38
C ILE A 49 -22.72 -4.22 -3.29
N GLY A 50 -22.69 -3.69 -4.51
CA GLY A 50 -23.74 -3.84 -5.49
C GLY A 50 -24.14 -5.29 -5.72
N THR A 51 -25.43 -5.60 -5.93
CA THR A 51 -25.89 -6.92 -6.36
C THR A 51 -25.49 -7.20 -7.81
N ASP A 52 -25.46 -8.49 -8.20
CA ASP A 52 -24.92 -8.90 -9.50
C ASP A 52 -25.63 -8.27 -10.72
N ASP A 53 -26.85 -7.76 -10.55
CA ASP A 53 -27.63 -7.07 -11.58
C ASP A 53 -27.16 -5.63 -11.87
N ILE A 54 -26.37 -5.03 -10.98
CA ILE A 54 -25.82 -3.67 -11.14
C ILE A 54 -24.30 -3.64 -11.28
N LEU A 55 -23.65 -4.80 -11.21
CA LEU A 55 -22.22 -4.94 -11.44
C LEU A 55 -21.95 -5.20 -12.94
N ASP A 56 -20.82 -4.69 -13.42
CA ASP A 56 -20.35 -4.91 -14.78
C ASP A 56 -19.90 -6.38 -14.97
N PRO A 57 -19.89 -6.90 -16.21
CA PRO A 57 -19.55 -8.30 -16.46
C PRO A 57 -18.14 -8.75 -16.03
N ASP A 58 -17.20 -7.82 -15.84
CA ASP A 58 -15.86 -8.08 -15.34
C ASP A 58 -15.65 -7.66 -13.87
N ASP A 59 -16.75 -7.40 -13.15
CA ASP A 59 -16.75 -7.29 -11.70
C ASP A 59 -16.85 -8.66 -11.02
N SER A 60 -16.16 -8.76 -9.89
CA SER A 60 -16.37 -9.82 -8.92
C SER A 60 -16.52 -9.23 -7.53
N LEU A 61 -17.26 -9.91 -6.66
CA LEU A 61 -17.38 -9.49 -5.26
C LEU A 61 -16.00 -9.38 -4.58
N ALA A 62 -15.05 -10.22 -4.97
CA ALA A 62 -13.68 -10.18 -4.47
C ALA A 62 -12.92 -8.91 -4.86
N GLN A 63 -13.03 -8.46 -6.12
CA GLN A 63 -12.47 -7.17 -6.56
C GLN A 63 -13.05 -6.03 -5.73
N MET A 64 -14.37 -6.01 -5.56
CA MET A 64 -15.05 -4.95 -4.81
C MET A 64 -14.63 -4.95 -3.33
N ILE A 65 -14.57 -6.13 -2.68
CA ILE A 65 -14.12 -6.22 -1.28
C ILE A 65 -12.66 -5.78 -1.15
N LEU A 66 -11.74 -6.26 -1.99
CA LEU A 66 -10.33 -5.87 -1.91
C LEU A 66 -10.18 -4.35 -2.06
N HIS A 67 -10.92 -3.75 -2.99
CA HIS A 67 -10.92 -2.30 -3.22
C HIS A 67 -11.35 -1.52 -1.96
N GLU A 68 -12.48 -1.90 -1.38
CA GLU A 68 -13.00 -1.26 -0.16
C GLU A 68 -12.05 -1.45 1.05
N LEU A 69 -11.43 -2.62 1.18
CA LEU A 69 -10.40 -2.86 2.20
C LEU A 69 -9.13 -2.00 1.96
N CYS A 70 -8.77 -1.75 0.70
CA CYS A 70 -7.69 -0.83 0.37
C CYS A 70 -8.03 0.62 0.75
N HIS A 71 -9.28 1.06 0.55
CA HIS A 71 -9.74 2.34 1.08
C HIS A 71 -9.66 2.41 2.60
N ALA A 72 -10.14 1.39 3.32
CA ALA A 72 -10.03 1.35 4.78
C ALA A 72 -8.57 1.51 5.25
N LEU A 73 -7.61 0.87 4.57
CA LEU A 73 -6.18 0.99 4.86
C LEU A 73 -5.59 2.38 4.54
N VAL A 74 -5.98 2.99 3.41
CA VAL A 74 -5.50 4.30 2.98
C VAL A 74 -6.05 5.42 3.85
N GLU A 75 -7.34 5.35 4.19
CA GLU A 75 -8.01 6.38 4.98
C GLU A 75 -7.87 6.19 6.49
N GLY A 76 -7.48 4.98 6.90
CA GLY A 76 -7.22 4.61 8.28
C GLY A 76 -8.44 4.76 9.18
N GLU A 77 -8.21 4.65 10.50
CA GLU A 77 -9.29 4.61 11.50
C GLU A 77 -10.22 5.83 11.51
N THR A 78 -9.76 6.98 11.01
CA THR A 78 -10.62 8.17 10.88
C THR A 78 -11.56 8.03 9.69
N GLY A 79 -11.07 7.47 8.57
CA GLY A 79 -11.88 7.19 7.39
C GLY A 79 -12.88 6.06 7.62
N GLU A 80 -12.49 5.00 8.33
CA GLU A 80 -13.36 3.85 8.65
C GLU A 80 -14.65 4.25 9.41
N ARG A 81 -14.64 5.39 10.11
CA ARG A 81 -15.78 5.92 10.87
C ARG A 81 -16.66 6.88 10.08
N ARG A 82 -16.42 7.02 8.77
CA ARG A 82 -17.12 7.94 7.88
C ARG A 82 -17.79 7.16 6.77
N VAL A 83 -18.97 7.64 6.38
CA VAL A 83 -19.66 7.17 5.17
C VAL A 83 -18.72 7.38 3.97
N ASP A 84 -18.63 6.35 3.12
CA ASP A 84 -17.75 6.30 1.94
C ASP A 84 -16.31 6.74 2.25
N TRP A 85 -15.77 6.30 3.39
CA TRP A 85 -14.41 6.62 3.83
C TRP A 85 -14.11 8.13 4.01
N GLY A 86 -15.18 8.94 4.04
CA GLY A 86 -15.13 10.40 4.03
C GLY A 86 -14.80 11.00 2.67
N LEU A 87 -14.98 10.27 1.57
CA LEU A 87 -14.69 10.69 0.19
C LEU A 87 -15.85 11.44 -0.47
N GLY A 88 -17.09 11.25 -0.03
CA GLY A 88 -18.30 11.81 -0.67
C GLY A 88 -18.36 13.34 -0.80
N GLY A 89 -17.58 14.10 -0.01
CA GLY A 89 -17.53 15.57 -0.10
C GLY A 89 -16.60 16.13 -1.19
N SER A 90 -15.85 15.28 -1.89
CA SER A 90 -14.73 15.71 -2.74
C SER A 90 -15.14 16.10 -4.17
N GLY A 91 -16.35 15.75 -4.61
CA GLY A 91 -16.86 16.01 -5.97
C GLY A 91 -15.90 15.62 -7.10
N GLY A 92 -15.08 14.57 -6.90
CA GLY A 92 -14.08 14.11 -7.87
C GLY A 92 -12.92 15.08 -8.18
N ARG A 93 -12.80 16.23 -7.51
CA ARG A 93 -11.85 17.29 -7.91
C ARG A 93 -10.36 16.96 -7.69
N ASN A 94 -10.04 15.90 -6.94
CA ASN A 94 -8.68 15.41 -6.78
C ASN A 94 -8.66 13.92 -6.39
N PRO A 95 -8.48 13.00 -7.35
CA PRO A 95 -8.58 11.56 -7.12
C PRO A 95 -7.34 10.95 -6.45
N TRP A 96 -6.45 11.74 -5.82
CA TRP A 96 -5.21 11.20 -5.25
C TRP A 96 -5.42 10.10 -4.20
N ARG A 97 -6.55 10.13 -3.46
CA ARG A 97 -6.92 9.09 -2.48
C ARG A 97 -7.32 7.78 -3.18
N GLU A 98 -8.09 7.90 -4.24
CA GLU A 98 -8.41 6.80 -5.15
C GLU A 98 -7.15 6.20 -5.76
N HIS A 99 -6.25 7.05 -6.27
CA HIS A 99 -4.96 6.61 -6.78
C HIS A 99 -4.12 5.89 -5.71
N ALA A 100 -4.19 6.32 -4.45
CA ALA A 100 -3.49 5.65 -3.36
C ALA A 100 -4.09 4.26 -3.07
N CYS A 101 -5.42 4.14 -3.09
CA CYS A 101 -6.14 2.88 -2.98
C CYS A 101 -5.70 1.91 -4.09
N LEU A 102 -5.74 2.37 -5.34
CA LEU A 102 -5.38 1.55 -6.51
C LEU A 102 -3.89 1.17 -6.53
N ARG A 103 -2.98 2.02 -6.07
CA ARG A 103 -1.56 1.67 -5.90
C ARG A 103 -1.36 0.58 -4.85
N LEU A 104 -2.08 0.64 -3.74
CA LEU A 104 -2.04 -0.39 -2.71
C LEU A 104 -2.62 -1.72 -3.23
N GLN A 105 -3.76 -1.65 -3.92
CA GLN A 105 -4.41 -2.79 -4.56
C GLN A 105 -3.47 -3.48 -5.54
N ALA A 106 -2.80 -2.72 -6.42
CA ALA A 106 -1.78 -3.23 -7.32
C ALA A 106 -0.63 -3.91 -6.56
N TYR A 107 -0.08 -3.27 -5.52
CA TYR A 107 1.00 -3.84 -4.71
C TYR A 107 0.63 -5.17 -4.06
N LEU A 108 -0.57 -5.28 -3.49
CA LEU A 108 -1.04 -6.51 -2.85
C LEU A 108 -1.28 -7.63 -3.88
N ALA A 109 -1.89 -7.29 -5.02
CA ALA A 109 -2.20 -8.24 -6.08
C ALA A 109 -0.94 -8.71 -6.85
N ASP A 110 0.03 -7.82 -7.06
CA ASP A 110 1.33 -8.12 -7.68
C ASP A 110 2.04 -9.26 -6.95
N GLY A 111 1.95 -9.30 -5.61
CA GLY A 111 2.60 -10.31 -4.77
C GLY A 111 2.19 -11.75 -5.06
N VAL A 112 1.04 -11.94 -5.73
CA VAL A 112 0.46 -13.24 -6.06
C VAL A 112 0.10 -13.39 -7.55
N GLY A 113 0.56 -12.48 -8.41
CA GLY A 113 0.34 -12.55 -9.87
C GLY A 113 -1.10 -12.20 -10.30
N LEU A 114 -1.84 -11.46 -9.48
CA LEU A 114 -3.27 -11.16 -9.69
C LEU A 114 -3.54 -9.68 -10.01
N ARG A 115 -2.53 -8.92 -10.45
CA ARG A 115 -2.66 -7.49 -10.75
C ARG A 115 -3.85 -7.22 -11.66
N ASP A 116 -3.83 -7.75 -12.88
CA ASP A 116 -4.88 -7.47 -13.88
C ASP A 116 -6.24 -8.09 -13.52
N PHE A 117 -6.23 -9.22 -12.81
CA PHE A 117 -7.45 -9.83 -12.27
C PHE A 117 -8.15 -8.93 -11.25
N PHE A 118 -7.37 -8.26 -10.42
CA PHE A 118 -7.86 -7.28 -9.45
C PHE A 118 -7.81 -5.85 -9.97
N ALA A 119 -7.78 -5.61 -11.28
CA ALA A 119 -7.88 -4.25 -11.81
C ALA A 119 -9.25 -3.63 -11.43
N PRO A 120 -9.33 -2.30 -11.21
CA PRO A 120 -10.60 -1.62 -11.06
C PRO A 120 -11.39 -1.71 -12.37
N THR A 121 -12.71 -1.69 -12.24
CA THR A 121 -13.68 -1.75 -13.35
C THR A 121 -14.26 -0.38 -13.71
N THR A 122 -13.92 0.65 -12.94
CA THR A 122 -14.30 2.05 -13.20
C THR A 122 -13.40 2.70 -14.27
N ASP A 123 -13.70 3.94 -14.65
CA ASP A 123 -12.86 4.77 -15.54
C ASP A 123 -11.40 4.92 -15.06
N PHE A 124 -11.12 4.64 -13.78
CA PHE A 124 -9.75 4.59 -13.26
C PHE A 124 -8.92 3.45 -13.83
N ARG A 125 -9.54 2.42 -14.43
CA ARG A 125 -8.83 1.39 -15.19
C ARG A 125 -7.98 2.03 -16.29
N VAL A 126 -8.64 2.83 -17.13
CA VAL A 126 -8.02 3.47 -18.30
C VAL A 126 -7.25 4.73 -17.90
N SER A 127 -7.82 5.55 -17.02
CA SER A 127 -7.24 6.86 -16.69
C SER A 127 -6.05 6.81 -15.72
N PHE A 128 -5.87 5.70 -14.99
CA PHE A 128 -4.82 5.58 -13.98
C PHE A 128 -4.16 4.19 -13.91
N TRP A 129 -4.92 3.11 -13.75
CA TRP A 129 -4.39 1.77 -13.49
C TRP A 129 -3.44 1.29 -14.58
N GLU A 130 -3.84 1.41 -15.85
CA GLU A 130 -3.01 1.03 -17.01
C GLU A 130 -1.73 1.88 -17.14
N SER A 131 -1.67 3.04 -16.49
CA SER A 131 -0.47 3.88 -16.43
C SER A 131 0.51 3.50 -15.31
N LEU A 132 0.11 2.60 -14.39
CA LEU A 132 0.96 2.19 -13.27
C LEU A 132 2.19 1.46 -13.79
N SER A 133 3.37 1.90 -13.34
CA SER A 133 4.60 1.17 -13.57
C SER A 133 4.62 -0.15 -12.79
N ALA A 134 5.58 -1.02 -13.10
CA ALA A 134 5.78 -2.27 -12.37
C ALA A 134 5.98 -2.04 -10.86
N ASP A 135 6.61 -0.93 -10.45
CA ASP A 135 6.55 -0.44 -9.06
C ASP A 135 5.32 0.48 -8.89
N PRO A 136 4.26 0.03 -8.17
CA PRO A 136 3.07 0.84 -7.97
C PRO A 136 3.30 2.04 -7.04
N PHE A 137 4.45 2.13 -6.36
CA PHE A 137 4.73 3.23 -5.42
C PHE A 137 5.62 4.34 -6.00
N THR A 138 5.81 4.35 -7.32
CA THR A 138 6.55 5.41 -8.00
C THR A 138 5.65 6.17 -8.97
N ALA A 139 5.76 7.50 -8.93
CA ALA A 139 5.17 8.44 -9.89
C ALA A 139 6.29 9.07 -10.75
N PRO A 140 5.96 9.80 -11.82
CA PRO A 140 6.96 10.56 -12.56
C PRO A 140 7.73 11.55 -11.67
N PRO A 141 9.05 11.76 -11.87
CA PRO A 141 9.84 12.68 -11.05
C PRO A 141 9.28 14.11 -10.99
N LYS A 142 8.72 14.60 -12.10
CA LYS A 142 8.05 15.90 -12.20
C LYS A 142 6.85 16.06 -11.25
N ASP A 143 6.22 14.95 -10.87
CA ASP A 143 5.06 14.90 -9.98
C ASP A 143 5.48 14.61 -8.52
N GLY A 144 6.79 14.50 -8.27
CA GLY A 144 7.38 14.24 -6.97
C GLY A 144 7.92 12.83 -6.77
N GLY A 145 7.83 11.96 -7.78
CA GLY A 145 8.39 10.61 -7.69
C GLY A 145 7.79 9.82 -6.54
N ARG A 146 8.66 9.23 -5.70
CA ARG A 146 8.23 8.57 -4.46
C ARG A 146 7.53 9.52 -3.48
N ARG A 147 7.73 10.84 -3.55
CA ARG A 147 7.08 11.79 -2.63
C ARG A 147 5.70 12.24 -3.09
N GLU A 148 5.26 11.82 -4.28
CA GLU A 148 3.92 12.07 -4.75
C GLU A 148 2.90 11.54 -3.71
N ARG A 149 1.84 12.32 -3.49
CA ARG A 149 0.93 12.17 -2.36
C ARG A 149 0.25 10.80 -2.33
N SER A 150 -0.22 10.30 -3.48
CA SER A 150 -0.84 8.98 -3.58
C SER A 150 0.17 7.86 -3.29
N CYS A 151 1.41 7.99 -3.76
CA CYS A 151 2.48 7.04 -3.46
C CYS A 151 2.80 6.98 -1.97
N VAL A 152 2.86 8.13 -1.30
CA VAL A 152 3.12 8.23 0.15
C VAL A 152 2.02 7.56 0.96
N ALA A 153 0.75 7.83 0.63
CA ALA A 153 -0.36 7.21 1.34
C ALA A 153 -0.45 5.70 1.09
N ALA A 154 -0.26 5.25 -0.15
CA ALA A 154 -0.28 3.83 -0.51
C ALA A 154 0.80 3.03 0.22
N ARG A 155 2.03 3.56 0.37
CA ARG A 155 3.08 2.88 1.16
C ARG A 155 2.77 2.83 2.65
N ARG A 156 2.19 3.89 3.23
CA ARG A 156 1.73 3.86 4.63
C ARG A 156 0.66 2.79 4.81
N ALA A 157 -0.26 2.70 3.87
CA ALA A 157 -1.32 1.71 3.85
C ALA A 157 -0.77 0.28 3.67
N ALA A 158 0.26 0.08 2.84
CA ALA A 158 0.95 -1.21 2.70
C ALA A 158 1.64 -1.63 4.00
N TRP A 159 2.25 -0.68 4.73
CA TRP A 159 2.76 -0.95 6.06
C TRP A 159 1.65 -1.32 7.05
N GLN A 160 0.50 -0.65 7.01
CA GLN A 160 -0.68 -1.02 7.82
C GLN A 160 -1.21 -2.41 7.47
N ALA A 161 -1.24 -2.77 6.18
CA ALA A 161 -1.63 -4.08 5.70
C ALA A 161 -0.72 -5.20 6.25
N SER A 162 0.54 -4.87 6.55
CA SER A 162 1.49 -5.81 7.19
C SER A 162 1.31 -5.97 8.71
N GLN A 163 0.40 -5.21 9.33
CA GLN A 163 0.13 -5.29 10.76
C GLN A 163 -0.84 -6.42 11.10
N ARG A 164 -0.86 -6.83 12.37
CA ARG A 164 -1.58 -8.01 12.89
C ARG A 164 -3.07 -8.08 12.52
N ARG A 165 -3.77 -6.94 12.47
CA ARG A 165 -5.20 -6.89 12.09
C ARG A 165 -5.44 -7.35 10.65
N TRP A 166 -4.47 -7.14 9.76
CA TRP A 166 -4.67 -7.26 8.32
C TRP A 166 -3.89 -8.43 7.72
N ALA A 167 -2.61 -8.56 8.08
CA ALA A 167 -1.66 -9.40 7.35
C ALA A 167 -2.08 -10.88 7.22
N PRO A 168 -2.55 -11.57 8.29
CA PRO A 168 -2.95 -12.97 8.16
C PRO A 168 -4.13 -13.14 7.21
N HIS A 169 -5.13 -12.26 7.30
CA HIS A 169 -6.39 -12.39 6.58
C HIS A 169 -6.25 -12.01 5.11
N LEU A 170 -5.57 -10.89 4.83
CA LEU A 170 -5.24 -10.50 3.44
C LEU A 170 -4.33 -11.53 2.78
N GLY A 171 -3.31 -12.02 3.50
CA GLY A 171 -2.40 -13.04 2.99
C GLY A 171 -3.12 -14.36 2.65
N GLU A 172 -4.00 -14.83 3.54
CA GLU A 172 -4.85 -16.01 3.31
C GLU A 172 -5.76 -15.81 2.07
N ALA A 173 -6.43 -14.66 1.95
CA ALA A 173 -7.35 -14.37 0.85
C ALA A 173 -6.65 -14.31 -0.51
N LEU A 174 -5.51 -13.61 -0.58
CA LEU A 174 -4.69 -13.50 -1.78
C LEU A 174 -4.12 -14.87 -2.19
N THR A 175 -3.60 -15.65 -1.23
CA THR A 175 -3.07 -17.00 -1.47
C THR A 175 -4.17 -17.94 -1.96
N ALA A 176 -5.36 -17.90 -1.34
CA ALA A 176 -6.51 -18.71 -1.75
C ALA A 176 -6.98 -18.33 -3.16
N THR A 177 -7.00 -17.04 -3.49
CA THR A 177 -7.37 -16.58 -4.84
C THR A 177 -6.36 -17.08 -5.88
N ALA A 178 -5.05 -17.01 -5.58
CA ALA A 178 -4.02 -17.53 -6.47
C ALA A 178 -4.11 -19.06 -6.64
N ALA A 179 -4.46 -19.79 -5.57
CA ALA A 179 -4.69 -21.24 -5.64
C ALA A 179 -5.92 -21.59 -6.49
N ILE A 180 -7.02 -20.84 -6.37
CA ILE A 180 -8.19 -20.98 -7.25
C ILE A 180 -7.77 -20.71 -8.70
N ALA A 181 -7.05 -19.61 -8.95
CA ALA A 181 -6.61 -19.24 -10.29
C ALA A 181 -5.73 -20.29 -10.97
N ALA A 182 -4.89 -20.98 -10.19
CA ALA A 182 -4.04 -22.07 -10.69
C ALA A 182 -4.83 -23.31 -11.13
N LEU A 183 -6.05 -23.48 -10.61
CA LEU A 183 -6.94 -24.61 -10.93
C LEU A 183 -7.99 -24.27 -12.00
N VAL A 184 -8.30 -22.99 -12.21
CA VAL A 184 -9.26 -22.56 -13.22
C VAL A 184 -8.63 -22.68 -14.62
N PRO A 185 -9.25 -23.43 -15.56
CA PRO A 185 -8.76 -23.53 -16.92
C PRO A 185 -8.72 -22.17 -17.61
N ARG A 186 -7.56 -21.81 -18.19
CA ARG A 186 -7.37 -20.55 -18.94
C ARG A 186 -7.94 -20.60 -20.36
N THR A 187 -8.35 -21.78 -20.84
CA THR A 187 -8.85 -21.99 -22.20
C THR A 187 -10.35 -21.71 -22.33
N LYS A 188 -10.68 -20.84 -23.30
CA LYS A 188 -12.03 -20.41 -23.70
C LYS A 188 -12.97 -21.61 -23.94
N SER A 189 -14.10 -21.66 -23.24
CA SER A 189 -15.31 -22.11 -23.93
C SER A 189 -15.83 -20.92 -24.72
N ASN A 190 -15.51 -20.87 -26.02
CA ASN A 190 -16.34 -20.13 -26.97
C ASN A 190 -17.69 -20.86 -27.09
N SER A 191 -18.51 -20.86 -26.03
CA SER A 191 -19.92 -21.12 -26.22
C SER A 191 -20.51 -19.80 -26.70
N PRO A 192 -21.03 -19.72 -27.94
CA PRO A 192 -21.77 -18.54 -28.33
C PRO A 192 -22.90 -18.40 -27.32
N ALA A 193 -22.96 -17.27 -26.62
CA ALA A 193 -24.13 -16.91 -25.86
C ALA A 193 -25.30 -16.97 -26.84
N ARG A 194 -26.18 -17.97 -26.72
CA ARG A 194 -27.45 -17.97 -27.44
C ARG A 194 -28.29 -16.86 -26.82
N SER A 195 -28.06 -15.62 -27.25
CA SER A 195 -29.04 -14.57 -27.07
C SER A 195 -30.23 -14.97 -27.94
N GLY A 196 -31.43 -15.05 -27.35
CA GLY A 196 -32.68 -15.25 -28.10
C GLY A 196 -33.04 -14.05 -28.99
N THR A 197 -32.09 -13.14 -29.22
CA THR A 197 -32.28 -11.79 -29.74
C THR A 197 -31.21 -11.45 -30.76
N GLY A 198 -30.91 -12.33 -31.73
CA GLY A 198 -30.32 -12.00 -33.05
C GLY A 198 -29.06 -11.12 -33.13
N ILE A 199 -28.41 -10.80 -32.03
CA ILE A 199 -27.20 -9.98 -31.95
C ILE A 199 -26.11 -10.92 -31.45
N GLU A 200 -25.12 -11.17 -32.30
CA GLU A 200 -23.89 -11.86 -31.93
C GLU A 200 -23.18 -11.02 -30.84
N ALA A 201 -23.43 -11.37 -29.59
CA ALA A 201 -22.60 -10.89 -28.50
C ALA A 201 -21.19 -11.46 -28.73
N THR A 202 -20.23 -10.60 -29.06
CA THR A 202 -18.82 -10.97 -29.06
C THR A 202 -18.50 -11.60 -27.71
N ALA A 203 -18.14 -12.88 -27.70
CA ALA A 203 -17.85 -13.60 -26.47
C ALA A 203 -16.67 -12.91 -25.76
N MET A 204 -16.94 -12.24 -24.64
CA MET A 204 -15.89 -11.64 -23.81
C MET A 204 -15.03 -12.75 -23.19
N PRO A 205 -13.69 -12.59 -23.14
CA PRO A 205 -12.84 -13.54 -22.45
C PRO A 205 -13.13 -13.54 -20.94
N SER A 206 -12.95 -14.68 -20.29
CA SER A 206 -13.07 -14.77 -18.83
C SER A 206 -12.02 -13.90 -18.15
N LEU A 207 -12.40 -13.23 -17.06
CA LEU A 207 -11.48 -12.48 -16.19
C LEU A 207 -10.32 -13.34 -15.70
N TRP A 208 -10.53 -14.64 -15.45
CA TRP A 208 -9.47 -15.58 -15.08
C TRP A 208 -8.36 -15.72 -16.14
N GLY A 209 -8.61 -15.31 -17.38
CA GLY A 209 -7.61 -15.23 -18.45
C GLY A 209 -6.56 -14.11 -18.25
N THR A 210 -6.78 -13.20 -17.29
CA THR A 210 -5.85 -12.09 -16.97
C THR A 210 -4.81 -12.46 -15.90
N VAL A 211 -4.90 -13.66 -15.31
CA VAL A 211 -4.01 -14.06 -14.22
C VAL A 211 -2.60 -14.36 -14.73
N ALA A 212 -1.60 -13.73 -14.13
CA ALA A 212 -0.18 -13.98 -14.37
C ALA A 212 0.36 -15.12 -13.49
N GLU A 213 1.58 -15.57 -13.76
CA GLU A 213 2.28 -16.46 -12.83
C GLU A 213 2.69 -15.68 -11.57
N PRO A 214 2.50 -16.24 -10.36
CA PRO A 214 2.96 -15.60 -9.14
C PRO A 214 4.48 -15.37 -9.15
N PRO A 215 4.97 -14.20 -8.73
CA PRO A 215 6.41 -13.93 -8.69
C PRO A 215 7.11 -14.83 -7.68
N PRO A 216 8.39 -15.20 -7.92
CA PRO A 216 9.14 -16.03 -6.98
C PRO A 216 9.32 -15.32 -5.64
N GLN A 217 9.24 -16.09 -4.57
CA GLN A 217 9.45 -15.58 -3.21
C GLN A 217 10.92 -15.28 -2.95
N HIS A 218 11.19 -14.17 -2.27
CA HIS A 218 12.54 -13.82 -1.85
C HIS A 218 13.03 -14.82 -0.77
N PRO A 219 14.33 -15.19 -0.70
CA PRO A 219 14.85 -16.12 0.31
C PRO A 219 14.57 -15.75 1.78
N ALA A 220 14.29 -14.47 2.04
CA ALA A 220 13.88 -14.00 3.36
C ALA A 220 12.44 -14.39 3.76
N GLY A 221 11.62 -14.87 2.81
CA GLY A 221 10.25 -15.33 3.01
C GLY A 221 9.21 -14.24 3.30
N HIS A 222 9.58 -12.96 3.30
CA HIS A 222 8.70 -11.85 3.70
C HIS A 222 8.15 -11.01 2.53
N ALA A 223 8.55 -11.31 1.28
CA ALA A 223 8.22 -10.55 0.09
C ALA A 223 8.58 -11.34 -1.18
N SER A 224 7.93 -11.01 -2.30
CA SER A 224 8.33 -11.47 -3.64
C SER A 224 9.55 -10.73 -4.18
N ILE A 225 10.26 -11.36 -5.10
CA ILE A 225 11.34 -10.76 -5.88
C ILE A 225 10.75 -9.70 -6.81
N ALA A 226 11.39 -8.53 -6.90
CA ALA A 226 10.96 -7.44 -7.77
C ALA A 226 11.71 -7.48 -9.10
N ALA A 227 11.03 -7.94 -10.17
CA ALA A 227 11.63 -8.00 -11.50
C ALA A 227 12.14 -6.63 -12.01
N TYR A 228 11.49 -5.53 -11.60
CA TYR A 228 11.90 -4.16 -11.92
C TYR A 228 13.17 -3.68 -11.20
N HIS A 229 13.75 -4.51 -10.32
CA HIS A 229 15.07 -4.30 -9.72
C HIS A 229 16.11 -5.31 -10.24
N ALA A 230 15.95 -5.83 -11.46
CA ALA A 230 16.90 -6.75 -12.08
C ALA A 230 18.34 -6.23 -11.98
N GLY A 231 19.26 -7.10 -11.56
CA GLY A 231 20.67 -6.78 -11.35
C GLY A 231 20.99 -6.09 -10.01
N ARG A 232 19.99 -5.72 -9.20
CA ARG A 232 20.18 -5.25 -7.82
C ARG A 232 19.93 -6.38 -6.83
N GLY A 233 20.62 -6.30 -5.68
CA GLY A 233 20.53 -7.31 -4.63
C GLY A 233 20.47 -6.71 -3.24
N CYS A 234 20.18 -7.54 -2.24
CA CYS A 234 20.11 -7.13 -0.85
C CYS A 234 21.42 -6.54 -0.33
N ALA A 235 22.58 -6.84 -0.94
CA ALA A 235 23.86 -6.23 -0.56
C ALA A 235 23.86 -4.70 -0.67
N ASP A 236 23.11 -4.14 -1.61
CA ASP A 236 23.00 -2.69 -1.86
C ASP A 236 21.73 -2.09 -1.23
N CYS A 237 20.99 -2.87 -0.47
CA CYS A 237 19.72 -2.46 0.11
C CYS A 237 19.94 -1.73 1.43
N ALA A 238 19.24 -0.61 1.63
CA ALA A 238 19.26 0.14 2.87
C ALA A 238 18.77 -0.68 4.07
N TRP A 239 17.87 -1.65 3.84
CA TRP A 239 17.37 -2.57 4.86
C TRP A 239 18.35 -3.68 5.24
N ALA A 240 19.47 -3.80 4.52
CA ALA A 240 20.46 -4.79 4.84
C ALA A 240 21.34 -4.38 6.02
N PHE A 241 21.83 -5.37 6.75
CA PHE A 241 22.85 -5.20 7.77
C PHE A 241 23.70 -6.46 7.88
N GLY A 242 24.95 -6.28 8.31
CA GLY A 242 25.87 -7.39 8.57
C GLY A 242 25.87 -7.77 10.05
N GLU A 243 25.75 -9.07 10.33
CA GLU A 243 25.99 -9.62 11.67
C GLU A 243 26.90 -10.85 11.56
N ARG A 244 28.00 -10.90 12.31
CA ARG A 244 28.96 -12.04 12.32
C ARG A 244 29.36 -12.53 10.90
N ARG A 245 29.53 -11.61 9.94
CA ARG A 245 29.85 -11.86 8.51
C ARG A 245 28.75 -12.52 7.67
N GLY A 246 27.47 -12.34 8.02
CA GLY A 246 26.34 -12.73 7.17
C GLY A 246 25.43 -11.55 6.82
N LEU A 247 24.99 -11.48 5.57
CA LEU A 247 23.98 -10.53 5.11
C LEU A 247 22.61 -10.88 5.74
N ARG A 248 21.92 -9.87 6.26
CA ARG A 248 20.57 -10.01 6.84
C ARG A 248 19.71 -8.83 6.40
N CYS A 249 18.39 -9.02 6.42
CA CYS A 249 17.41 -7.97 6.17
C CYS A 249 16.70 -7.60 7.48
N ARG A 250 16.53 -6.31 7.76
CA ARG A 250 15.78 -5.85 8.95
C ARG A 250 14.31 -6.26 8.96
N HIS A 251 13.72 -6.61 7.81
CA HIS A 251 12.36 -7.18 7.76
C HIS A 251 12.30 -8.65 8.20
N ALA A 252 13.42 -9.37 8.18
CA ALA A 252 13.53 -10.75 8.64
C ALA A 252 14.90 -10.97 9.30
N PRO A 253 15.15 -10.35 10.48
CA PRO A 253 16.46 -10.34 11.11
C PRO A 253 16.94 -11.76 11.49
N GLY A 254 16.01 -12.70 11.71
CA GLY A 254 16.33 -14.10 11.99
C GLY A 254 16.89 -14.88 10.78
N VAL A 255 16.67 -14.40 9.55
CA VAL A 255 17.06 -15.11 8.32
C VAL A 255 18.43 -14.63 7.85
N ARG A 256 19.34 -15.57 7.60
CA ARG A 256 20.63 -15.29 6.94
C ARG A 256 20.43 -15.36 5.44
N LEU A 257 20.85 -14.31 4.72
CA LEU A 257 20.71 -14.23 3.28
C LEU A 257 22.02 -14.66 2.57
N PRO A 258 21.91 -15.27 1.38
CA PRO A 258 23.01 -15.31 0.41
C PRO A 258 23.52 -13.89 0.10
N ASN A 259 24.80 -13.75 -0.22
CA ASN A 259 25.38 -12.44 -0.55
C ASN A 259 24.81 -11.87 -1.87
N ASP A 260 24.35 -12.74 -2.76
CA ASP A 260 23.72 -12.47 -4.05
C ASP A 260 22.19 -12.51 -3.97
N ALA A 261 21.61 -12.45 -2.76
CA ALA A 261 20.15 -12.43 -2.60
C ALA A 261 19.53 -11.27 -3.42
N PRO A 262 18.52 -11.55 -4.28
CA PRO A 262 17.99 -10.57 -5.21
C PRO A 262 17.19 -9.46 -4.51
N ALA A 263 16.97 -8.34 -5.19
CA ALA A 263 16.08 -7.29 -4.70
C ALA A 263 14.61 -7.77 -4.65
N CYS A 264 13.95 -7.53 -3.51
CA CYS A 264 12.52 -7.77 -3.33
C CYS A 264 11.70 -6.49 -3.56
N VAL A 265 10.36 -6.59 -3.52
CA VAL A 265 9.45 -5.42 -3.62
C VAL A 265 9.61 -4.38 -2.49
N ARG A 266 10.41 -4.68 -1.45
CA ARG A 266 10.79 -3.74 -0.38
C ARG A 266 12.22 -3.21 -0.53
N PHE A 267 12.89 -3.53 -1.64
CA PHE A 267 14.24 -3.06 -1.90
C PHE A 267 14.27 -1.53 -1.90
N GLU A 268 15.32 -1.00 -1.28
CA GLU A 268 15.56 0.43 -1.21
C GLU A 268 17.05 0.66 -1.43
N PRO A 269 17.46 1.29 -2.53
CA PRO A 269 18.88 1.50 -2.84
C PRO A 269 19.54 2.37 -1.77
N ALA A 270 20.54 1.83 -1.08
CA ALA A 270 21.23 2.53 0.01
C ALA A 270 21.98 3.78 -0.48
N ASP A 271 22.48 3.74 -1.71
CA ASP A 271 23.21 4.80 -2.39
C ASP A 271 22.32 5.98 -2.83
N GLU A 272 21.00 5.80 -2.90
CA GLU A 272 20.03 6.85 -3.24
C GLU A 272 19.40 7.50 -1.99
N LEU A 273 19.81 7.09 -0.78
CA LEU A 273 19.34 7.73 0.43
C LEU A 273 19.91 9.16 0.54
N ASP A 274 19.02 10.14 0.63
CA ASP A 274 19.41 11.53 0.79
C ASP A 274 18.44 12.28 1.74
N CYS A 275 19.02 12.98 2.72
CA CYS A 275 18.27 13.79 3.67
C CYS A 275 17.67 15.04 3.04
N LEU A 276 18.33 15.63 2.01
CA LEU A 276 17.79 16.76 1.26
C LEU A 276 16.59 16.36 0.42
N SER A 277 16.51 15.07 0.05
CA SER A 277 15.37 14.50 -0.65
C SER A 277 14.23 14.12 0.31
N CYS A 278 14.49 13.43 1.42
CA CYS A 278 13.41 12.88 2.25
C CYS A 278 12.94 13.77 3.40
N GLY A 279 13.85 14.51 4.04
CA GLY A 279 13.57 15.28 5.25
C GLY A 279 12.98 14.47 6.42
N ALA A 280 12.93 13.13 6.35
CA ALA A 280 12.01 12.29 7.12
C ALA A 280 12.05 12.56 8.63
N CYS A 281 13.25 12.54 9.23
CA CYS A 281 13.45 12.81 10.66
C CYS A 281 13.11 14.26 11.06
N CYS A 282 13.26 15.21 10.15
CA CYS A 282 13.05 16.64 10.40
C CYS A 282 11.59 17.06 10.18
N ARG A 283 10.80 16.29 9.43
CA ARG A 283 9.36 16.48 9.24
C ARG A 283 8.57 15.58 10.20
N GLU A 284 7.58 14.83 9.76
CA GLU A 284 6.57 14.20 10.62
C GLU A 284 7.02 12.92 11.37
N ALA A 285 8.27 12.47 11.22
CA ALA A 285 8.69 11.19 11.82
C ALA A 285 8.84 11.25 13.36
N TYR A 286 9.30 12.37 13.89
CA TYR A 286 9.68 12.53 15.30
C TYR A 286 9.22 13.88 15.87
N ASP A 287 8.71 13.86 17.10
CA ASP A 287 8.14 15.04 17.76
C ASP A 287 9.17 15.86 18.56
N SER A 288 10.38 15.33 18.74
CA SER A 288 11.40 16.03 19.54
C SER A 288 12.82 15.67 19.11
N VAL A 289 13.70 16.66 19.23
CA VAL A 289 15.16 16.49 19.17
C VAL A 289 15.71 17.09 20.46
N GLU A 290 16.24 16.25 21.33
CA GLU A 290 16.87 16.70 22.57
C GLU A 290 18.17 17.46 22.27
N ILE A 291 18.39 18.51 23.05
CA ILE A 291 19.55 19.40 22.98
C ILE A 291 20.25 19.37 24.34
N SER A 292 21.53 19.01 24.33
CA SER A 292 22.38 19.05 25.52
C SER A 292 22.79 20.49 25.87
N ARG A 293 23.00 20.77 27.16
CA ARG A 293 23.23 22.13 27.70
C ARG A 293 24.42 22.92 27.12
N ARG A 294 25.38 22.25 26.47
CA ARG A 294 26.60 22.87 25.93
C ARG A 294 26.61 22.98 24.39
N GLU A 295 25.49 22.68 23.73
CA GLU A 295 25.45 22.67 22.28
C GLU A 295 25.39 24.08 21.68
N PRO A 296 26.04 24.34 20.52
CA PRO A 296 26.09 25.66 19.89
C PRO A 296 24.72 26.28 19.63
N VAL A 297 23.72 25.45 19.29
CA VAL A 297 22.35 25.87 19.01
C VAL A 297 21.72 26.69 20.14
N ILE A 298 22.06 26.41 21.40
CA ILE A 298 21.53 27.15 22.56
C ILE A 298 21.96 28.61 22.54
N LYS A 299 23.21 28.87 22.16
CA LYS A 299 23.78 30.22 22.15
C LYS A 299 23.52 30.95 20.83
N ARG A 300 23.64 30.24 19.70
CA ARG A 300 23.59 30.82 18.36
C ARG A 300 22.16 30.96 17.82
N HIS A 301 21.25 30.09 18.26
CA HIS A 301 19.86 30.03 17.80
C HIS A 301 18.86 29.91 18.96
N PRO A 302 18.90 30.80 19.97
CA PRO A 302 18.07 30.66 21.17
C PRO A 302 16.57 30.66 20.87
N ALA A 303 16.12 31.34 19.80
CA ALA A 303 14.73 31.35 19.35
C ALA A 303 14.24 29.97 18.84
N LEU A 304 15.14 29.05 18.52
CA LEU A 304 14.82 27.69 18.08
C LEU A 304 14.88 26.68 19.23
N VAL A 305 15.06 27.11 20.49
CA VAL A 305 15.19 26.21 21.64
C VAL A 305 14.01 26.39 22.57
N VAL A 306 13.35 25.28 22.90
CA VAL A 306 12.31 25.20 23.93
C VAL A 306 12.93 24.57 25.17
N VAL A 307 12.84 25.26 26.31
CA VAL A 307 13.27 24.76 27.62
C VAL A 307 12.05 24.26 28.38
N ASP A 308 12.10 22.99 28.80
CA ASP A 308 11.03 22.31 29.53
C ASP A 308 11.65 21.67 30.78
N GLY A 309 11.56 22.39 31.90
CA GLY A 309 12.27 22.05 33.13
C GLY A 309 13.78 21.96 32.92
N THR A 310 14.35 20.77 33.14
CA THR A 310 15.79 20.51 32.99
C THR A 310 16.20 20.09 31.57
N ARG A 311 15.23 19.88 30.68
CA ARG A 311 15.46 19.42 29.30
C ARG A 311 15.34 20.58 28.32
N SER A 312 16.10 20.53 27.24
CA SER A 312 16.00 21.46 26.13
C SER A 312 15.74 20.67 24.86
N LYS A 313 14.85 21.16 24.02
CA LYS A 313 14.50 20.54 22.75
C LYS A 313 14.47 21.57 21.63
N LEU A 314 14.70 21.11 20.40
CA LEU A 314 14.56 21.96 19.23
C LEU A 314 13.08 22.30 19.00
N LEU A 315 12.79 23.58 18.76
CA LEU A 315 11.45 24.07 18.46
C LEU A 315 10.90 23.38 17.20
N ARG A 316 9.59 23.14 17.20
CA ARG A 316 8.84 22.60 16.07
C ARG A 316 7.61 23.46 15.79
N HIS A 317 7.25 23.58 14.52
CA HIS A 317 5.98 24.15 14.05
C HIS A 317 5.07 22.99 13.63
N GLY A 318 4.12 22.64 14.50
CA GLY A 318 3.38 21.38 14.38
C GLY A 318 4.34 20.20 14.39
N THR A 319 4.27 19.37 13.36
CA THR A 319 5.14 18.19 13.20
C THR A 319 6.49 18.51 12.59
N ARG A 320 6.77 19.73 12.13
CA ARG A 320 8.02 20.06 11.41
C ARG A 320 9.02 20.78 12.31
N CYS A 321 10.30 20.42 12.19
CA CYS A 321 11.39 21.14 12.84
C CYS A 321 11.38 22.62 12.42
N ALA A 322 11.50 23.55 13.38
CA ALA A 322 11.46 24.99 13.10
C ALA A 322 12.66 25.47 12.27
N ALA A 323 13.76 24.70 12.24
CA ALA A 323 14.91 24.97 11.39
C ALA A 323 14.84 24.34 9.98
N LEU A 324 13.75 23.63 9.66
CA LEU A 324 13.59 22.95 8.38
C LEU A 324 12.99 23.90 7.33
N SER A 325 13.74 24.16 6.26
CA SER A 325 13.26 24.87 5.08
C SER A 325 12.94 23.90 3.94
N GLY A 326 12.06 24.34 3.04
CA GLY A 326 11.64 23.62 1.84
C GLY A 326 10.75 22.40 2.10
N GLY A 327 10.55 21.54 1.11
CA GLY A 327 9.66 20.39 1.18
C GLY A 327 8.21 20.74 1.50
N GLY A 328 7.73 21.89 1.01
CA GLY A 328 6.33 22.27 0.96
C GLY A 328 5.58 21.60 -0.20
N THR A 329 6.31 21.16 -1.24
CA THR A 329 5.78 20.34 -2.33
C THR A 329 6.54 19.01 -2.45
N PRO A 330 5.98 17.99 -3.14
CA PRO A 330 6.66 16.73 -3.42
C PRO A 330 7.97 16.85 -4.24
N THR A 331 8.22 17.98 -4.90
CA THR A 331 9.41 18.20 -5.73
C THR A 331 10.45 19.09 -5.05
N GLU A 332 10.06 19.90 -4.07
CA GLU A 332 10.97 20.80 -3.36
C GLU A 332 11.96 20.03 -2.46
N THR A 333 13.20 20.50 -2.36
CA THR A 333 14.22 19.91 -1.48
C THR A 333 14.02 20.35 -0.03
N TYR A 334 14.56 19.57 0.91
CA TYR A 334 14.65 19.93 2.32
C TYR A 334 16.04 20.47 2.63
N ALA A 335 16.11 21.48 3.49
CA ALA A 335 17.40 21.95 4.02
C ALA A 335 17.26 22.36 5.50
N CYS A 336 18.36 22.26 6.24
CA CYS A 336 18.42 22.76 7.61
C CYS A 336 19.03 24.16 7.60
N ALA A 337 18.26 25.16 8.02
CA ALA A 337 18.71 26.55 8.08
C ALA A 337 19.87 26.77 9.07
N ILE A 338 20.07 25.84 10.01
CA ILE A 338 21.14 25.87 11.01
C ILE A 338 22.15 24.73 10.83
N TYR A 339 22.34 24.21 9.61
CA TYR A 339 23.12 23.00 9.37
C TYR A 339 24.48 22.94 10.10
N PRO A 340 25.32 24.01 10.13
CA PRO A 340 26.58 24.00 10.87
C PRO A 340 26.41 23.88 12.40
N ASP A 341 25.31 24.39 12.94
CA ASP A 341 25.00 24.46 14.37
C ASP A 341 24.00 23.39 14.84
N ARG A 342 23.66 22.43 13.97
CA ARG A 342 22.65 21.41 14.25
C ARG A 342 22.94 20.63 15.54
N PRO A 343 21.90 20.21 16.28
CA PRO A 343 22.09 19.44 17.50
C PRO A 343 22.92 18.16 17.29
N LYS A 344 23.57 17.67 18.34
CA LYS A 344 24.40 16.44 18.33
C LYS A 344 23.64 15.26 17.75
N THR A 345 22.38 15.07 18.17
CA THR A 345 21.46 14.05 17.65
C THR A 345 21.32 14.09 16.13
N CYS A 346 21.27 15.29 15.53
CA CYS A 346 21.21 15.46 14.08
C CYS A 346 22.58 15.34 13.41
N ARG A 347 23.65 15.76 14.08
CA ARG A 347 25.03 15.74 13.55
C ARG A 347 25.61 14.33 13.47
N GLU A 348 25.30 13.49 14.46
CA GLU A 348 25.81 12.12 14.58
C GLU A 348 24.86 11.08 13.97
N PHE A 349 23.82 11.54 13.27
CA PHE A 349 22.86 10.67 12.60
C PHE A 349 23.53 9.84 11.50
N THR A 350 23.36 8.52 11.54
CA THR A 350 23.82 7.61 10.49
C THR A 350 22.71 7.37 9.47
N LEU A 351 22.95 7.81 8.23
CA LEU A 351 22.09 7.53 7.07
C LEU A 351 21.96 6.01 6.85
N GLY A 352 20.75 5.52 6.56
CA GLY A 352 20.49 4.08 6.39
C GLY A 352 20.47 3.24 7.68
N SER A 353 20.65 3.86 8.85
CA SER A 353 20.45 3.18 10.14
C SER A 353 18.98 2.79 10.35
N GLY A 354 18.70 1.90 11.32
CA GLY A 354 17.32 1.55 11.69
C GLY A 354 16.45 2.78 11.97
N ASN A 355 16.97 3.76 12.72
CA ASN A 355 16.28 5.03 13.00
C ASN A 355 16.00 5.85 11.73
N CYS A 356 16.87 5.79 10.71
CA CYS A 356 16.65 6.43 9.42
C CYS A 356 15.46 5.79 8.70
N LEU A 357 15.46 4.47 8.61
CA LEU A 357 14.45 3.73 7.85
C LEU A 357 13.09 3.73 8.56
N ASP A 358 13.07 3.68 9.88
CA ASP A 358 11.86 3.85 10.67
C ASP A 358 11.26 5.25 10.47
N ALA A 359 12.10 6.30 10.42
CA ALA A 359 11.63 7.64 10.11
C ALA A 359 11.03 7.73 8.71
N ARG A 360 11.71 7.16 7.70
CA ARG A 360 11.23 7.12 6.31
C ARG A 360 9.93 6.36 6.17
N ARG A 361 9.77 5.24 6.88
CA ARG A 361 8.52 4.47 6.92
C ARG A 361 7.36 5.28 7.52
N ARG A 362 7.58 5.96 8.66
CA ARG A 362 6.56 6.80 9.31
C ARG A 362 6.00 7.87 8.39
N VAL A 363 6.87 8.43 7.54
CA VAL A 363 6.48 9.48 6.59
C VAL A 363 6.12 8.93 5.21
N GLY A 364 5.98 7.61 5.06
CA GLY A 364 5.52 6.91 3.86
C GLY A 364 6.49 6.89 2.69
N LEU A 365 7.80 6.86 2.94
CA LEU A 365 8.85 6.77 1.91
C LEU A 365 9.49 5.37 1.79
N SER A 366 9.36 4.57 2.84
CA SER A 366 9.84 3.18 2.92
C SER A 366 8.74 2.24 3.40
N LEU A 367 8.90 0.93 3.15
CA LEU A 367 7.95 -0.13 3.53
C LEU A 367 8.24 -0.74 4.90
#